data_AF-A0A972CES4-F1
#
_entry.id   AF-A0A972CES4-F1
#
_cell.length_a   1.000
_cell.length_b   1.000
_cell.length_c   1.000
_cell.angle_alpha   90.00
_cell.angle_beta   90.00
_cell.angle_gamma   90.00
#
_symmetry.space_group_name_H-M   'P 1'
#
loop_
_entity.id
_entity.type
_entity.pdbx_description
1 polymer ?
#
loop_
_entity_poly.entity_id
_entity_poly.type
_entity_poly.pdbx_seq_one_letter_code
_entity_poly.pdbx_strand_id
1 'polypeptide(L)'
;MVHSKLSGPCLERPPKNKELQIRKQEYQDAKERNAVEGKFGEGKRRYGLGLIMTRLQETSQTVISLQFLVMNLERRVRSLFKQIFKLLSHKLISRILVWNC
;
A
#
# COMPACT_ATOMS: atom_id res chain seq x y z
N MET A 1 22.55 -7.27 -19.90
CA MET A 1 21.89 -6.21 -19.11
C MET A 1 20.70 -6.81 -18.39
N VAL A 2 20.87 -7.34 -17.17
CA VAL A 2 19.76 -7.81 -16.34
C VAL A 2 20.03 -7.32 -14.92
N HIS A 3 19.24 -6.35 -14.46
CA HIS A 3 19.30 -5.76 -13.13
C HIS A 3 18.05 -6.22 -12.37
N SER A 4 17.99 -7.48 -11.96
CA SER A 4 16.83 -8.04 -11.26
C SER A 4 16.93 -7.80 -9.74
N LYS A 5 16.72 -6.55 -9.33
CA LYS A 5 16.52 -6.13 -7.93
C LYS A 5 15.10 -6.43 -7.46
N LEU A 6 14.76 -7.71 -7.33
CA LEU A 6 13.50 -8.19 -6.71
C LEU A 6 13.67 -9.51 -5.95
N SER A 7 14.69 -10.32 -6.29
CA SER A 7 15.04 -11.54 -5.56
C SER A 7 15.68 -11.22 -4.19
N GLY A 8 15.54 -12.17 -3.25
CA GLY A 8 16.08 -12.08 -1.88
C GLY A 8 17.59 -11.81 -1.79
N PRO A 9 18.15 -11.69 -0.57
CA PRO A 9 19.53 -11.29 -0.36
C PRO A 9 20.49 -12.11 -1.25
N CYS A 10 21.42 -11.42 -1.90
CA CYS A 10 22.44 -12.08 -2.73
C CYS A 10 23.14 -13.15 -1.88
N LEU A 11 23.09 -14.41 -2.31
CA LEU A 11 23.75 -15.53 -1.62
C LEU A 11 25.29 -15.48 -1.73
N GLU A 12 25.83 -14.45 -2.38
CA GLU A 12 27.27 -14.22 -2.52
C GLU A 12 27.82 -13.44 -1.32
N ARG A 13 28.99 -13.86 -0.83
CA ARG A 13 29.71 -13.20 0.27
C ARG A 13 30.00 -11.75 -0.12
N PRO A 14 29.48 -10.73 0.61
CA PRO A 14 29.62 -9.34 0.21
C PRO A 14 31.10 -8.91 0.26
N PRO A 15 31.59 -8.15 -0.74
CA PRO A 15 32.94 -7.62 -0.73
C PRO A 15 33.10 -6.56 0.38
N LYS A 16 34.18 -6.68 1.15
CA LYS A 16 34.52 -5.96 2.40
C LYS A 16 34.40 -4.42 2.37
N ASN A 17 34.31 -3.81 1.19
CA ASN A 17 34.31 -2.35 1.00
C ASN A 17 32.97 -1.78 0.48
N LYS A 18 31.97 -2.62 0.17
CA LYS A 18 30.65 -2.19 -0.35
C LYS A 18 29.46 -2.57 0.56
N GLU A 19 29.76 -3.16 1.71
CA GLU A 19 28.79 -3.72 2.66
C GLU A 19 27.71 -2.71 3.10
N LEU A 20 28.08 -1.45 3.35
CA LEU A 20 27.13 -0.44 3.81
C LEU A 20 26.12 -0.04 2.72
N GLN A 21 26.55 0.06 1.46
CA GLN A 21 25.65 0.42 0.35
C GLN A 21 24.74 -0.76 -0.02
N ILE A 22 25.30 -1.97 -0.03
CA ILE A 22 24.53 -3.22 -0.25
C ILE A 22 23.46 -3.37 0.84
N ARG A 23 23.83 -3.23 2.11
CA ARG A 23 22.89 -3.35 3.23
C ARG A 23 21.80 -2.28 3.20
N LYS A 24 22.12 -1.05 2.80
CA LYS A 24 21.12 0.01 2.60
C LYS A 24 20.15 -0.34 1.48
N GLN A 25 20.65 -0.87 0.36
CA GLN A 25 19.82 -1.31 -0.76
C GLN A 25 18.92 -2.47 -0.35
N GLU A 26 19.46 -3.52 0.29
CA GLU A 26 18.69 -4.67 0.78
C GLU A 26 17.57 -4.25 1.74
N TYR A 27 17.85 -3.28 2.62
CA TYR A 27 16.84 -2.74 3.51
C TYR A 27 15.70 -2.02 2.77
N GLN A 28 16.02 -1.22 1.74
CA GLN A 28 14.97 -0.58 0.93
C GLN A 28 14.17 -1.62 0.13
N ASP A 29 14.84 -2.58 -0.50
CA ASP A 29 14.19 -3.66 -1.26
C ASP A 29 13.26 -4.48 -0.35
N ALA A 30 13.70 -4.80 0.87
CA ALA A 30 12.89 -5.49 1.87
C ALA A 30 11.69 -4.63 2.32
N LYS A 31 11.88 -3.32 2.52
CA LYS A 31 10.81 -2.40 2.89
C LYS A 31 9.74 -2.32 1.80
N GLU A 32 10.16 -2.24 0.54
CA GLU A 32 9.26 -2.22 -0.61
C GLU A 32 8.49 -3.55 -0.72
N ARG A 33 9.19 -4.69 -0.61
CA ARG A 33 8.57 -6.01 -0.61
C ARG A 33 7.53 -6.15 0.51
N ASN A 34 7.89 -5.77 1.74
CA ASN A 34 6.98 -5.81 2.89
C ASN A 34 5.72 -4.95 2.66
N ALA A 35 5.86 -3.78 2.04
CA ALA A 35 4.73 -2.93 1.71
C ALA A 35 3.80 -3.60 0.69
N VAL A 36 4.37 -4.25 -0.32
CA VAL A 36 3.64 -4.98 -1.36
C VAL A 36 2.94 -6.21 -0.78
N GLU A 37 3.68 -7.09 -0.09
CA GLU A 37 3.15 -8.29 0.56
C GLU A 37 2.06 -7.94 1.58
N GLY A 38 2.25 -6.87 2.35
CA GLY A 38 1.24 -6.36 3.28
C GLY A 38 -0.06 -5.97 2.58
N LYS A 39 0.02 -5.32 1.41
CA LYS A 39 -1.17 -4.94 0.62
C LYS A 39 -1.86 -6.14 -0.02
N PHE A 40 -1.10 -7.13 -0.50
CA PHE A 40 -1.67 -8.39 -0.96
C PHE A 40 -2.33 -9.17 0.18
N GLY A 41 -1.73 -9.18 1.37
CA GLY A 41 -2.31 -9.77 2.59
C GLY A 41 -3.62 -9.10 2.99
N GLU A 42 -3.67 -7.76 2.96
CA GLU A 42 -4.90 -7.00 3.15
C GLU A 42 -5.96 -7.39 2.11
N GLY A 43 -5.57 -7.44 0.84
CA GLY A 43 -6.45 -7.86 -0.26
C GLY A 43 -7.03 -9.26 -0.05
N LYS A 44 -6.23 -10.23 0.41
CA LYS A 44 -6.71 -11.59 0.69
C LYS A 44 -7.64 -11.65 1.90
N ARG A 45 -7.30 -10.98 3.00
CA ARG A 45 -8.04 -11.06 4.29
C ARG A 45 -9.31 -10.20 4.32
N ARG A 46 -9.21 -8.96 3.83
CA ARG A 46 -10.27 -7.94 3.97
C ARG A 46 -11.16 -7.85 2.74
N TYR A 47 -10.61 -8.18 1.59
CA TYR A 47 -11.26 -8.01 0.29
C TYR A 47 -11.47 -9.35 -0.44
N GLY A 48 -11.20 -10.49 0.21
CA GLY A 48 -11.53 -11.80 -0.32
C GLY A 48 -10.78 -12.21 -1.58
N LEU A 49 -9.63 -11.60 -1.91
CA LEU A 49 -8.85 -11.97 -3.11
C LEU A 49 -8.50 -13.47 -3.16
N GLY A 50 -8.34 -14.12 -2.00
CA GLY A 50 -8.06 -15.56 -1.91
C GLY A 50 -9.28 -16.46 -2.10
N LEU A 51 -10.49 -15.89 -2.18
CA LEU A 51 -11.75 -16.60 -2.32
C LEU A 51 -12.34 -16.47 -3.74
N ILE A 52 -11.62 -15.85 -4.67
CA ILE A 52 -12.05 -15.74 -6.07
C ILE A 52 -11.92 -17.12 -6.73
N MET A 53 -13.04 -17.86 -6.80
CA MET A 53 -13.12 -19.20 -7.41
C MET A 53 -13.92 -19.20 -8.72
N THR A 54 -13.78 -18.15 -9.52
CA THR A 54 -14.42 -18.02 -10.83
C THR A 54 -13.89 -19.09 -11.79
N ARG A 55 -14.80 -19.75 -12.52
CA ARG A 55 -14.45 -20.86 -13.44
C ARG A 55 -13.87 -20.40 -14.78
N LEU A 56 -14.22 -19.19 -15.22
CA LEU A 56 -13.77 -18.60 -16.47
C LEU A 56 -12.67 -17.56 -16.23
N GLN A 57 -11.66 -17.56 -17.11
CA GLN A 57 -10.52 -16.64 -17.04
C GLN A 57 -10.95 -15.17 -17.15
N GLU A 58 -11.90 -14.85 -18.04
CA GLU A 58 -12.37 -13.48 -18.21
C GLU A 58 -13.05 -12.94 -16.94
N THR A 59 -13.88 -13.77 -16.30
CA THR A 59 -14.54 -13.43 -15.04
C THR A 59 -13.53 -13.28 -13.91
N SER A 60 -12.50 -14.15 -13.85
CA SER A 60 -11.46 -14.07 -12.82
C SER A 60 -10.68 -12.76 -12.92
N GLN A 61 -10.26 -12.39 -14.13
CA GLN A 61 -9.55 -11.14 -14.40
C GLN A 61 -10.41 -9.93 -14.02
N THR A 62 -11.68 -9.93 -14.44
CA THR A 62 -12.61 -8.83 -14.15
C THR A 62 -12.82 -8.64 -12.65
N VAL A 63 -13.06 -9.73 -11.91
CA VAL A 63 -13.25 -9.69 -10.45
C VAL A 63 -11.99 -9.20 -9.75
N ILE A 64 -10.80 -9.68 -10.16
CA ILE A 64 -9.52 -9.22 -9.62
C ILE A 64 -9.34 -7.70 -9.86
N SER A 65 -9.59 -7.23 -11.09
CA SER A 65 -9.49 -5.82 -11.45
C SER A 65 -10.45 -4.94 -10.64
N LEU A 66 -11.71 -5.38 -10.49
CA LEU A 66 -12.70 -4.71 -9.66
C LEU A 66 -12.24 -4.65 -8.20
N GLN A 67 -11.65 -5.74 -7.69
CA GLN A 67 -11.19 -5.76 -6.31
C GLN A 67 -10.07 -4.74 -6.07
N PHE A 68 -9.11 -4.64 -6.99
CA PHE A 68 -8.08 -3.60 -6.93
C PHE A 68 -8.66 -2.19 -7.06
N LEU A 69 -9.67 -2.00 -7.92
CA LEU A 69 -10.36 -0.71 -8.04
C LEU A 69 -11.00 -0.29 -6.71
N VAL A 70 -11.75 -1.19 -6.07
CA VAL A 70 -12.40 -0.94 -4.77
C VAL A 70 -11.36 -0.61 -3.69
N MET A 71 -10.27 -1.37 -3.61
CA MET A 71 -9.18 -1.12 -2.65
C MET A 71 -8.58 0.29 -2.81
N ASN A 72 -8.40 0.73 -4.06
CA ASN A 72 -7.87 2.06 -4.36
C ASN A 72 -8.88 3.17 -4.06
N LEU A 73 -10.15 2.97 -4.43
CA LEU A 73 -11.23 3.93 -4.18
C LEU A 73 -11.47 4.13 -2.69
N GLU A 74 -11.52 3.06 -1.91
CA GLU A 74 -11.70 3.14 -0.46
C GLU A 74 -10.62 4.01 0.20
N ARG A 75 -9.35 3.85 -0.23
CA ARG A 75 -8.26 4.68 0.27
C ARG A 75 -8.45 6.16 -0.07
N ARG A 76 -8.90 6.47 -1.28
CA ARG A 76 -9.18 7.86 -1.70
C ARG A 76 -10.35 8.46 -0.93
N VAL A 77 -11.46 7.74 -0.83
CA VAL A 77 -12.65 8.18 -0.09
C VAL A 77 -12.32 8.43 1.39
N ARG A 78 -11.57 7.53 2.04
CA ARG A 78 -11.11 7.73 3.43
C ARG A 78 -10.26 8.99 3.58
N SER A 79 -9.39 9.28 2.61
CA SER A 79 -8.55 10.49 2.62
C SER A 79 -9.38 11.75 2.49
N LEU A 80 -10.30 11.78 1.53
CA LEU A 80 -11.23 12.90 1.32
C LEU A 80 -12.12 13.11 2.54
N PHE A 81 -12.67 12.04 3.11
CA PHE A 81 -13.50 12.10 4.30
C PHE A 81 -12.75 12.71 5.49
N LYS A 82 -11.49 12.32 5.71
CA LYS A 82 -10.64 12.93 6.75
C LYS A 82 -10.39 14.42 6.51
N GLN A 83 -10.16 14.83 5.26
CA GLN A 83 -9.97 16.24 4.92
C GLN A 83 -11.24 17.06 5.16
N ILE A 84 -12.38 16.56 4.70
CA ILE A 84 -13.69 17.19 4.93
C ILE A 84 -13.96 17.30 6.44
N PHE A 85 -13.76 16.21 7.20
CA PHE A 85 -13.95 16.21 8.65
C PHE A 85 -13.05 17.22 9.36
N LYS A 86 -11.78 17.32 8.96
CA LYS A 86 -10.83 18.32 9.50
C LYS A 86 -11.27 19.76 9.18
N LEU A 87 -11.78 20.01 7.98
CA LEU A 87 -12.29 21.33 7.60
C LEU A 87 -13.56 21.69 8.39
N LEU A 88 -14.47 20.74 8.57
CA LEU A 88 -15.69 20.93 9.34
C LEU A 88 -15.38 21.18 10.82
N SER A 89 -14.49 20.39 11.43
CA SER A 89 -14.09 20.56 12.83
C SER A 89 -13.37 21.89 13.03
N HIS A 90 -12.46 22.28 12.13
CA HIS A 90 -11.80 23.58 12.18
C HIS A 90 -12.80 24.73 12.08
N LYS A 91 -13.73 24.69 11.10
CA LYS A 91 -14.78 25.71 10.96
C LYS A 91 -15.68 25.80 12.20
N LEU A 92 -16.01 24.66 12.81
CA LEU A 92 -16.83 24.60 14.02
C LEU A 92 -16.08 25.23 15.21
N ILE A 93 -14.82 24.84 15.42
CA ILE A 93 -13.97 25.38 16.49
C ILE A 93 -13.77 26.89 16.31
N SER A 94 -13.43 27.35 15.09
CA SER A 94 -13.27 28.78 14.81
C SER A 94 -14.58 29.55 15.04
N ARG A 95 -15.73 29.01 14.65
CA ARG A 95 -17.04 29.65 14.93
C ARG A 95 -17.34 29.74 16.41
N ILE A 96 -17.03 28.72 17.20
CA ILE A 96 -17.22 28.72 18.65
C ILE A 96 -16.29 29.74 19.30
N LEU A 97 -14.99 29.76 18.93
CA LEU A 97 -14.01 30.69 19.47
C LEU A 97 -14.37 32.16 19.18
N VAL A 98 -14.87 32.45 17.97
CA VAL A 98 -15.31 33.80 17.58
C VAL A 98 -16.62 34.21 18.28
N TRP A 99 -17.50 33.27 18.63
CA TRP A 99 -18.72 33.56 19.40
C TRP A 99 -18.50 33.71 20.91
N ASN A 100 -17.36 33.22 21.43
CA ASN A 100 -16.98 33.36 22.84
C ASN A 100 -16.06 34.56 23.09
N CYS A 101 -15.88 35.44 22.09
CA CYS A 101 -15.19 36.72 22.17
C CYS A 101 -16.18 37.83 21.77
#